data_AF-A0A319B0G6-F1
#
_entry.id   AF-A0A319B0G6-F1
#
_cell.length_a   1.000
_cell.length_b   1.000
_cell.length_c   1.000
_cell.angle_alpha   90.00
_cell.angle_beta   90.00
_cell.angle_gamma   90.00
#
_symmetry.space_group_name_H-M   'P 1'
#
loop_
_entity.id
_entity.type
_entity.pdbx_description
1 polymer ?
#
loop_
_entity_poly.entity_id
_entity_poly.type
_entity_poly.pdbx_seq_one_letter_code
_entity_poly.pdbx_strand_id
1 'polypeptide(L)'
;MAISDLLNRRVRAVAQDDEELYSDQSGSEQASDDLRSDESGSESGSDGSLDEDDDDDVSQGDPEDMDDDEEDDEDDEDDSDDPQDDVQASLSSISFGALAKAQASIGPKSKRSSKASKTEEDPAAPSPLDDIRARIQEAREQKRQALSKNKDSEKHSRSSKHAPAVQSSKHAVSRKRTIIEPPSVPKSRDPRFDPTVLSQGGRGNPQAASNAYAFLDEYRRDELKQLKDQYAKTKNQEQKEALKRTIRSTQDRLRAMENRKREKEVLAEHKKKEKQLIREGKKSNPYFLKKSDLKKQVLLKKYENMNSKDRTKALERKRKKTAAKERKEMPMERRALAGDDAPSGGGGGGGWKRRRVA
;
A
#
# COMPACT_ATOMS: atom_id res chain seq x y z
N MET A 1 -20.61 6.98 -45.42
CA MET A 1 -20.75 8.18 -44.56
C MET A 1 -20.04 7.90 -43.22
N ALA A 2 -18.72 8.03 -43.16
CA ALA A 2 -17.93 7.68 -41.97
C ALA A 2 -16.81 8.69 -41.70
N ILE A 3 -17.08 9.98 -41.97
CA ILE A 3 -16.12 11.08 -41.80
C ILE A 3 -16.57 12.03 -40.66
N SER A 4 -17.81 11.89 -40.16
CA SER A 4 -18.40 12.79 -39.16
C SER A 4 -17.91 12.58 -37.72
N ASP A 5 -17.37 11.41 -37.36
CA ASP A 5 -16.98 11.11 -35.97
C ASP A 5 -15.58 11.61 -35.59
N LEU A 6 -14.75 11.99 -36.57
CA LEU A 6 -13.43 12.58 -36.33
C LEU A 6 -13.50 14.07 -35.94
N LEU A 7 -14.61 14.76 -36.26
CA LEU A 7 -14.80 16.18 -35.94
C LEU A 7 -15.31 16.44 -34.51
N ASN A 8 -15.77 15.39 -33.80
CA ASN A 8 -16.29 15.53 -32.43
C ASN A 8 -15.24 15.27 -31.33
N ARG A 9 -13.94 15.16 -31.69
CA ARG A 9 -12.85 15.20 -30.69
C ARG A 9 -12.63 16.65 -30.25
N ARG A 10 -13.28 17.04 -29.15
CA ARG A 10 -13.02 18.30 -28.45
C ARG A 10 -11.54 18.34 -28.06
N VAL A 11 -10.79 19.23 -28.70
CA VAL A 11 -9.39 19.52 -28.41
C VAL A 11 -9.30 20.06 -26.98
N ARG A 12 -8.54 19.37 -26.13
CA ARG A 12 -8.22 19.82 -24.77
C ARG A 12 -7.17 20.93 -24.91
N ALA A 13 -7.44 22.12 -24.40
CA ALA A 13 -6.42 23.17 -24.34
C ALA A 13 -5.31 22.70 -23.39
N VAL A 14 -4.08 22.65 -23.90
CA VAL A 14 -2.86 22.45 -23.11
C VAL A 14 -2.51 23.84 -22.58
N ALA A 15 -2.48 24.00 -21.26
CA ALA A 15 -1.96 25.21 -20.64
C ALA A 15 -0.47 25.32 -20.98
N GLN A 16 -0.06 26.45 -21.56
CA GLN A 16 1.34 26.80 -21.74
C GLN A 16 1.86 27.32 -20.40
N ASP A 17 3.00 26.80 -19.98
CA ASP A 17 3.70 27.19 -18.76
C ASP A 17 4.10 28.68 -18.82
N ASP A 18 3.82 29.40 -17.73
CA ASP A 18 4.08 30.82 -17.56
C ASP A 18 5.60 31.08 -17.47
N GLU A 19 6.15 31.82 -18.43
CA GLU A 19 7.47 32.46 -18.34
C GLU A 19 7.40 33.72 -17.47
N GLU A 20 8.38 33.83 -16.58
CA GLU A 20 8.67 34.92 -15.67
C GLU A 20 8.60 36.32 -16.30
N LEU A 21 7.90 37.25 -15.65
CA LEU A 21 8.14 38.68 -15.86
C LEU A 21 8.11 39.45 -14.53
N TYR A 22 9.33 39.66 -14.01
CA TYR A 22 9.66 40.61 -12.95
C TYR A 22 9.58 42.05 -13.49
N SER A 23 8.94 42.97 -12.77
CA SER A 23 9.35 44.39 -12.76
C SER A 23 8.80 45.12 -11.54
N ASP A 24 9.74 45.56 -10.70
CA ASP A 24 9.66 46.63 -9.71
C ASP A 24 9.06 47.93 -10.26
N GLN A 25 8.28 48.65 -9.43
CA GLN A 25 8.32 50.13 -9.31
C GLN A 25 7.40 50.70 -8.20
N SER A 26 8.05 51.06 -7.09
CA SER A 26 7.95 52.27 -6.24
C SER A 26 6.91 53.38 -6.54
N GLY A 27 6.25 53.88 -5.47
CA GLY A 27 5.62 55.22 -5.35
C GLY A 27 4.51 55.26 -4.27
N SER A 28 4.78 55.58 -2.99
CA SER A 28 4.77 56.91 -2.34
C SER A 28 3.47 57.27 -1.57
N GLU A 29 3.58 57.29 -0.23
CA GLU A 29 3.14 58.30 0.76
C GLU A 29 1.70 58.84 0.84
N GLN A 30 1.02 58.60 1.99
CA GLN A 30 0.44 59.58 2.96
C GLN A 30 -0.57 58.87 3.88
N ALA A 31 -0.33 58.79 5.21
CA ALA A 31 -0.87 59.67 6.27
C ALA A 31 -2.41 59.61 6.35
N SER A 32 -3.08 59.35 7.47
CA SER A 32 -2.87 59.69 8.88
C SER A 32 -4.00 59.06 9.74
N ASP A 33 -3.80 59.03 11.07
CA ASP A 33 -4.83 59.10 12.14
C ASP A 33 -5.89 57.96 12.23
N ASP A 34 -6.37 57.48 13.38
CA ASP A 34 -6.25 57.87 14.78
C ASP A 34 -6.85 56.72 15.63
N LEU A 35 -6.21 56.42 16.77
CA LEU A 35 -6.78 55.99 18.07
C LEU A 35 -7.71 54.75 18.16
N ARG A 36 -7.80 54.00 19.26
CA ARG A 36 -7.04 53.68 20.47
C ARG A 36 -7.89 52.56 21.14
N SER A 37 -7.21 51.78 21.98
CA SER A 37 -7.71 51.20 23.23
C SER A 37 -8.75 50.04 23.20
N ASP A 38 -8.28 48.85 23.63
CA ASP A 38 -8.60 48.27 24.97
C ASP A 38 -10.00 47.60 25.12
N GLU A 39 -10.29 46.50 25.84
CA GLU A 39 -9.60 45.43 26.55
C GLU A 39 -10.66 44.36 26.94
N SER A 40 -10.27 43.09 27.00
CA SER A 40 -10.73 41.99 27.88
C SER A 40 -12.23 41.54 28.05
N GLY A 41 -12.45 40.22 27.99
CA GLY A 41 -13.51 39.45 28.70
C GLY A 41 -14.55 38.74 27.81
N SER A 42 -14.44 37.43 27.57
CA SER A 42 -15.27 36.31 28.14
C SER A 42 -16.80 36.53 28.02
N GLU A 43 -17.67 35.65 27.52
CA GLU A 43 -17.76 34.19 27.47
C GLU A 43 -19.02 33.76 26.66
N SER A 44 -19.04 32.50 26.20
CA SER A 44 -20.22 31.66 25.93
C SER A 44 -21.17 31.95 24.75
N GLY A 45 -21.16 31.02 23.77
CA GLY A 45 -22.40 30.38 23.31
C GLY A 45 -22.63 30.20 21.80
N SER A 46 -22.42 28.97 21.33
CA SER A 46 -23.23 28.25 20.30
C SER A 46 -22.83 28.29 18.80
N ASP A 47 -22.87 27.07 18.24
CA ASP A 47 -23.14 26.65 16.84
C ASP A 47 -22.04 26.57 15.76
N GLY A 48 -20.99 25.79 16.03
CA GLY A 48 -20.07 25.29 14.99
C GLY A 48 -20.74 24.28 14.03
N SER A 49 -21.25 24.77 12.90
CA SER A 49 -21.43 23.98 11.67
C SER A 49 -20.05 23.70 11.07
N LEU A 50 -19.43 22.60 11.48
CA LEU A 50 -18.16 22.15 10.91
C LEU A 50 -18.40 21.54 9.52
N ASP A 51 -17.93 22.28 8.52
CA ASP A 51 -17.30 21.73 7.32
C ASP A 51 -16.35 20.59 7.71
N GLU A 52 -16.52 19.43 7.08
CA GLU A 52 -15.49 18.40 7.01
C GLU A 52 -15.30 18.03 5.53
N ASP A 53 -14.26 18.63 4.97
CA ASP A 53 -13.50 18.11 3.85
C ASP A 53 -13.08 16.65 4.13
N ASP A 54 -13.36 15.73 3.20
CA ASP A 54 -12.59 14.48 3.08
C ASP A 54 -12.73 13.93 1.64
N ASP A 55 -11.77 14.28 0.79
CA ASP A 55 -11.29 13.46 -0.33
C ASP A 55 -9.99 14.13 -0.82
N ASP A 56 -8.96 14.09 0.03
CA ASP A 56 -7.57 14.32 -0.40
C ASP A 56 -7.12 13.10 -1.21
N ASP A 57 -7.04 13.30 -2.52
CA ASP A 57 -6.38 12.43 -3.49
C ASP A 57 -4.86 12.55 -3.30
N VAL A 58 -4.32 11.88 -2.29
CA VAL A 58 -2.87 11.66 -2.16
C VAL A 58 -2.54 10.23 -2.58
N SER A 59 -2.07 10.11 -3.81
CA SER A 59 -1.30 8.97 -4.29
C SER A 59 0.03 8.91 -3.54
N GLN A 60 0.11 8.06 -2.51
CA GLN A 60 1.36 7.43 -2.05
C GLN A 60 1.10 5.92 -2.09
N GLY A 61 1.92 5.15 -2.80
CA GLY A 61 3.21 4.74 -2.26
C GLY A 61 2.99 3.41 -1.56
N ASP A 62 3.39 2.35 -2.25
CA ASP A 62 3.48 0.97 -1.79
C ASP A 62 3.93 0.84 -0.31
N PRO A 63 3.18 0.12 0.55
CA PRO A 63 3.73 -0.40 1.80
C PRO A 63 3.92 -1.92 1.68
N GLU A 64 5.14 -2.34 1.36
CA GLU A 64 5.60 -3.67 1.76
C GLU A 64 5.99 -3.66 3.25
N ASP A 65 5.59 -4.74 3.94
CA ASP A 65 6.07 -5.27 5.23
C ASP A 65 6.07 -4.36 6.46
N MET A 66 5.00 -4.49 7.25
CA MET A 66 5.04 -4.41 8.72
C MET A 66 4.15 -5.54 9.25
N ASP A 67 4.77 -6.67 9.58
CA ASP A 67 4.19 -7.71 10.43
C ASP A 67 4.12 -7.16 11.86
N ASP A 68 2.91 -7.18 12.44
CA ASP A 68 2.60 -6.89 13.83
C ASP A 68 2.31 -8.25 14.48
N ASP A 69 3.28 -8.74 15.26
CA ASP A 69 3.20 -9.97 16.05
C ASP A 69 2.97 -9.56 17.51
N GLU A 70 1.73 -9.66 17.98
CA GLU A 70 1.39 -9.70 19.41
C GLU A 70 1.06 -11.17 19.75
N GLU A 71 2.03 -11.89 20.33
CA GLU A 71 1.78 -13.09 21.12
C GLU A 71 2.02 -12.77 22.60
N ASP A 72 0.99 -13.03 23.40
CA ASP A 72 0.97 -13.08 24.85
C ASP A 72 1.14 -14.56 25.24
N ASP A 73 2.19 -14.88 25.98
CA ASP A 73 2.32 -16.15 26.73
C ASP A 73 3.11 -15.85 28.02
N GLU A 74 2.48 -16.15 29.16
CA GLU A 74 2.97 -15.96 30.52
C GLU A 74 3.94 -17.07 30.99
N ASP A 75 4.77 -16.68 31.97
CA ASP A 75 5.55 -17.44 32.96
C ASP A 75 6.86 -18.15 32.54
N ASP A 76 8.01 -17.62 33.01
CA ASP A 76 8.73 -18.26 34.13
C ASP A 76 9.88 -17.38 34.71
N GLU A 77 9.90 -17.36 36.04
CA GLU A 77 11.03 -17.23 36.99
C GLU A 77 11.83 -15.90 37.16
N ASP A 78 11.82 -15.47 38.43
CA ASP A 78 12.58 -14.42 39.10
C ASP A 78 14.11 -14.57 38.96
N ASP A 79 14.78 -13.61 38.30
CA ASP A 79 16.18 -13.31 38.58
C ASP A 79 16.43 -11.80 38.47
N SER A 80 17.03 -11.25 39.51
CA SER A 80 17.19 -9.82 39.71
C SER A 80 18.45 -9.32 39.00
N ASP A 81 18.36 -9.03 37.69
CA ASP A 81 19.49 -8.54 36.90
C ASP A 81 19.80 -7.06 37.19
N ASP A 82 20.82 -6.83 38.01
CA ASP A 82 21.48 -5.53 38.13
C ASP A 82 22.30 -5.28 36.84
N PRO A 83 22.11 -4.17 36.11
CA PRO A 83 22.79 -3.90 34.84
C PRO A 83 24.31 -3.80 34.95
N GLN A 84 24.87 -3.89 36.16
CA GLN A 84 26.29 -3.97 36.41
C GLN A 84 26.88 -5.36 36.16
N ASP A 85 26.10 -6.43 36.33
CA ASP A 85 26.60 -7.82 36.22
C ASP A 85 26.80 -8.25 34.75
N ASP A 86 25.93 -7.81 33.84
CA ASP A 86 26.10 -7.99 32.39
C ASP A 86 27.38 -7.33 31.84
N VAL A 87 27.71 -6.16 32.39
CA VAL A 87 28.91 -5.41 32.00
C VAL A 87 30.16 -6.12 32.55
N GLN A 88 30.09 -6.70 33.75
CA GLN A 88 31.19 -7.46 34.33
C GLN A 88 31.39 -8.83 33.64
N ALA A 89 30.31 -9.50 33.26
CA ALA A 89 30.35 -10.74 32.48
C ALA A 89 30.92 -10.50 31.08
N SER A 90 30.52 -9.41 30.43
CA SER A 90 31.09 -9.03 29.12
C SER A 90 32.55 -8.57 29.23
N LEU A 91 32.96 -7.87 30.30
CA LEU A 91 34.36 -7.51 30.54
C LEU A 91 35.27 -8.71 30.85
N SER A 92 34.77 -9.71 31.56
CA SER A 92 35.52 -10.95 31.85
C SER A 92 35.65 -11.88 30.63
N SER A 93 34.74 -11.76 29.66
CA SER A 93 34.83 -12.48 28.37
C SER A 93 35.85 -11.89 27.39
N ILE A 94 36.32 -10.66 27.60
CA ILE A 94 37.26 -9.98 26.71
C ILE A 94 38.69 -10.29 27.15
N SER A 95 39.47 -10.91 26.26
CA SER A 95 40.88 -11.19 26.54
C SER A 95 41.68 -9.90 26.80
N PHE A 96 42.63 -9.96 27.73
CA PHE A 96 43.50 -8.84 28.09
C PHE A 96 44.19 -8.18 26.88
N GLY A 97 44.53 -8.95 25.84
CA GLY A 97 45.10 -8.42 24.61
C GLY A 97 44.15 -7.55 23.78
N ALA A 98 42.85 -7.88 23.79
CA ALA A 98 41.81 -7.06 23.16
C ALA A 98 41.59 -5.75 23.94
N LEU A 99 41.62 -5.81 25.28
CA LEU A 99 41.57 -4.62 26.13
C LEU A 99 42.79 -3.71 25.94
N ALA A 100 44.00 -4.26 25.87
CA ALA A 100 45.22 -3.48 25.62
C ALA A 100 45.20 -2.81 24.24
N LYS A 101 44.69 -3.50 23.22
CA LYS A 101 44.51 -2.95 21.87
C LYS A 101 43.46 -1.84 21.83
N ALA A 102 42.35 -2.02 22.56
CA ALA A 102 41.33 -0.99 22.69
C ALA A 102 41.88 0.25 23.40
N GLN A 103 42.63 0.08 24.49
CA GLN A 103 43.29 1.19 25.20
C GLN A 103 44.33 1.92 24.33
N ALA A 104 45.11 1.20 23.51
CA ALA A 104 46.06 1.82 22.58
C ALA A 104 45.35 2.59 21.45
N SER A 105 44.13 2.19 21.06
CA SER A 105 43.31 2.90 20.06
C SER A 105 42.62 4.14 20.62
N ILE A 106 42.39 4.19 21.95
CA ILE A 106 41.85 5.35 22.64
C ILE A 106 43.04 6.24 23.03
N GLY A 107 43.40 7.18 22.14
CA GLY A 107 44.46 8.16 22.40
C GLY A 107 44.26 8.95 23.71
N PRO A 108 45.28 9.66 24.21
CA PRO A 108 45.22 10.34 25.50
C PRO A 108 44.07 11.34 25.54
N LYS A 109 43.15 11.11 26.50
CA LYS A 109 41.92 11.88 26.69
C LYS A 109 42.22 13.36 26.97
N SER A 110 42.12 14.20 25.93
CA SER A 110 42.11 15.66 26.08
C SER A 110 40.77 16.11 26.65
N LYS A 111 40.80 16.73 27.84
CA LYS A 111 39.65 17.42 28.44
C LYS A 111 39.34 18.70 27.65
N ARG A 112 38.09 18.90 27.20
CA ARG A 112 37.43 20.21 26.93
C ARG A 112 35.97 19.98 26.53
N SER A 113 35.02 20.27 27.42
CA SER A 113 34.29 21.54 27.60
C SER A 113 33.32 21.87 26.47
N SER A 114 32.03 21.86 26.82
CA SER A 114 30.87 22.27 26.05
C SER A 114 30.95 23.68 25.45
N LYS A 115 30.69 23.82 24.14
CA LYS A 115 30.00 24.99 23.58
C LYS A 115 29.46 24.67 22.19
N ALA A 116 28.16 24.93 22.01
CA ALA A 116 27.44 24.84 20.76
C ALA A 116 27.81 25.99 19.80
N SER A 117 27.84 25.70 18.49
CA SER A 117 27.52 26.67 17.44
C SER A 117 27.15 25.97 16.12
N LYS A 118 25.96 26.35 15.65
CA LYS A 118 25.39 26.36 14.30
C LYS A 118 26.42 26.52 13.16
N THR A 119 26.17 25.88 12.01
CA THR A 119 26.15 26.46 10.64
C THR A 119 26.25 25.35 9.55
N GLU A 120 25.24 25.35 8.66
CA GLU A 120 25.20 25.12 7.20
C GLU A 120 26.07 24.04 6.50
N GLU A 121 25.47 23.50 5.43
CA GLU A 121 25.89 22.35 4.64
C GLU A 121 27.02 22.64 3.64
N ASP A 122 27.93 21.67 3.49
CA ASP A 122 28.68 21.32 2.26
C ASP A 122 29.46 19.98 2.48
N PRO A 123 29.96 19.28 1.45
CA PRO A 123 29.57 17.90 1.16
C PRO A 123 30.38 16.77 1.83
N ALA A 124 29.66 15.70 2.15
CA ALA A 124 30.09 14.29 2.15
C ALA A 124 31.45 13.96 2.82
N ALA A 125 31.55 14.18 4.13
CA ALA A 125 32.46 13.39 4.95
C ALA A 125 31.82 12.01 5.21
N PRO A 126 32.51 10.88 4.98
CA PRO A 126 31.94 9.56 5.19
C PRO A 126 31.59 9.40 6.68
N SER A 127 30.33 9.07 6.94
CA SER A 127 29.89 8.83 8.30
C SER A 127 30.59 7.57 8.83
N PRO A 128 30.94 7.48 10.13
CA PRO A 128 31.51 6.25 10.71
C PRO A 128 30.65 5.00 10.45
N LEU A 129 29.37 5.16 10.15
CA LEU A 129 28.46 4.07 9.78
C LEU A 129 28.71 3.55 8.35
N ASP A 130 29.17 4.41 7.44
CA ASP A 130 29.49 4.02 6.07
C ASP A 130 30.79 3.20 6.00
N ASP A 131 31.77 3.50 6.85
CA ASP A 131 32.97 2.68 7.02
C ASP A 131 32.63 1.29 7.58
N ILE A 132 31.69 1.22 8.54
CA ILE A 132 31.20 -0.05 9.09
C ILE A 132 30.44 -0.85 8.02
N ARG A 133 29.59 -0.19 7.23
CA ARG A 133 28.86 -0.82 6.13
C ARG A 133 29.80 -1.34 5.06
N ALA A 134 30.81 -0.56 4.67
CA ALA A 134 31.83 -0.97 3.70
C ALA A 134 32.61 -2.20 4.21
N ARG A 135 33.00 -2.21 5.49
CA ARG A 135 33.71 -3.35 6.10
C ARG A 135 32.86 -4.61 6.18
N ILE A 136 31.55 -4.50 6.45
CA ILE A 136 30.62 -5.64 6.45
C ILE A 136 30.45 -6.21 5.03
N GLN A 137 30.38 -5.34 4.01
CA GLN A 137 30.29 -5.77 2.62
C GLN A 137 31.56 -6.52 2.20
N GLU A 138 32.74 -5.99 2.53
CA GLU A 138 34.03 -6.62 2.25
C GLU A 138 34.14 -8.00 2.93
N ALA A 139 33.76 -8.12 4.20
CA ALA A 139 33.74 -9.39 4.92
C ALA A 139 32.79 -10.42 4.27
N ARG A 140 31.62 -9.98 3.79
CA ARG A 140 30.67 -10.83 3.05
C ARG A 140 31.23 -11.29 1.71
N GLU A 141 31.98 -10.43 1.02
CA GLU A 141 32.59 -10.75 -0.26
C GLU A 141 33.76 -11.72 -0.10
N GLN A 142 34.62 -11.53 0.91
CA GLN A 142 35.66 -12.48 1.28
C GLN A 142 35.08 -13.85 1.64
N LYS A 143 33.96 -13.90 2.38
CA LYS A 143 33.25 -15.16 2.68
C LYS A 143 32.68 -15.82 1.42
N ARG A 144 32.13 -15.03 0.47
CA ARG A 144 31.66 -15.55 -0.83
C ARG A 144 32.81 -16.10 -1.67
N GLN A 145 33.95 -15.43 -1.70
CA GLN A 145 35.15 -15.89 -2.41
C GLN A 145 35.77 -17.14 -1.75
N ALA A 146 35.71 -17.27 -0.42
CA ALA A 146 36.10 -18.50 0.27
C ALA A 146 35.14 -19.67 -0.02
N LEU A 147 33.84 -19.39 -0.11
CA LEU A 147 32.83 -20.40 -0.42
C LEU A 147 32.89 -20.86 -1.87
N SER A 148 33.24 -19.98 -2.82
CA SER A 148 33.46 -20.36 -4.22
C SER A 148 34.73 -21.21 -4.37
N LYS A 149 35.81 -20.89 -3.66
CA LYS A 149 37.04 -21.71 -3.63
C LYS A 149 36.81 -23.12 -3.06
N ASN A 150 35.88 -23.28 -2.11
CA ASN A 150 35.52 -24.60 -1.56
C ASN A 150 34.55 -25.40 -2.43
N LYS A 151 33.89 -24.76 -3.41
CA LYS A 151 33.03 -25.45 -4.38
C LYS A 151 33.82 -26.00 -5.57
N ASP A 152 35.01 -25.45 -5.79
CA ASP A 152 36.08 -25.98 -6.64
C ASP A 152 37.05 -26.86 -5.84
N SER A 153 36.54 -27.73 -4.94
CA SER A 153 37.30 -28.95 -4.65
C SER A 153 37.34 -29.74 -5.96
N GLU A 154 38.42 -29.55 -6.70
CA GLU A 154 38.59 -30.04 -8.05
C GLU A 154 38.17 -31.50 -8.16
N LYS A 155 37.11 -31.77 -8.92
CA LYS A 155 36.92 -33.11 -9.48
C LYS A 155 38.20 -33.35 -10.26
N HIS A 156 39.09 -34.21 -9.78
CA HIS A 156 40.36 -34.52 -10.46
C HIS A 156 40.03 -34.91 -11.91
N SER A 157 40.17 -33.93 -12.80
CA SER A 157 39.86 -34.11 -14.20
C SER A 157 41.02 -34.86 -14.82
N ARG A 158 40.72 -35.68 -15.83
CA ARG A 158 41.75 -36.48 -16.51
C ARG A 158 42.73 -35.50 -17.16
N SER A 159 44.03 -35.73 -17.00
CA SER A 159 45.07 -34.87 -17.61
C SER A 159 45.01 -34.85 -19.14
N SER A 160 44.43 -35.88 -19.77
CA SER A 160 44.08 -35.91 -21.18
C SER A 160 42.88 -36.83 -21.43
N LYS A 161 42.26 -36.75 -22.62
CA LYS A 161 41.10 -37.59 -23.00
C LYS A 161 41.41 -39.10 -22.97
N HIS A 162 42.68 -39.48 -23.10
CA HIS A 162 43.13 -40.88 -23.10
C HIS A 162 43.82 -41.30 -21.79
N ALA A 163 44.10 -40.39 -20.86
CA ALA A 163 44.70 -40.71 -19.56
C ALA A 163 43.65 -41.22 -18.56
N PRO A 164 43.94 -42.16 -17.65
CA PRO A 164 43.00 -42.59 -16.60
C PRO A 164 42.65 -41.46 -15.62
N ALA A 165 41.48 -41.56 -14.98
CA ALA A 165 41.06 -40.63 -13.92
C ALA A 165 41.48 -41.15 -12.54
N VAL A 166 42.06 -40.29 -11.70
CA VAL A 166 42.36 -40.64 -10.30
C VAL A 166 41.05 -40.62 -9.49
N GLN A 167 40.72 -41.74 -8.85
CA GLN A 167 39.59 -41.85 -7.94
C GLN A 167 40.08 -42.27 -6.54
N SER A 168 39.41 -41.78 -5.50
CA SER A 168 39.72 -42.17 -4.11
C SER A 168 39.42 -43.65 -3.87
N SER A 169 40.31 -44.34 -3.18
CA SER A 169 40.12 -45.74 -2.76
C SER A 169 38.91 -45.95 -1.83
N LYS A 170 38.39 -44.88 -1.24
CA LYS A 170 37.17 -44.90 -0.41
C LYS A 170 35.88 -44.97 -1.25
N HIS A 171 35.96 -44.75 -2.56
CA HIS A 171 34.80 -44.78 -3.43
C HIS A 171 34.47 -46.23 -3.81
N ALA A 172 33.44 -46.79 -3.17
CA ALA A 172 32.99 -48.15 -3.46
C ALA A 172 32.33 -48.25 -4.84
N VAL A 173 32.76 -49.22 -5.65
CA VAL A 173 32.17 -49.48 -6.97
C VAL A 173 30.82 -50.19 -6.80
N SER A 174 29.76 -49.67 -7.43
CA SER A 174 28.45 -50.34 -7.46
C SER A 174 28.54 -51.69 -8.17
N ARG A 175 27.99 -52.74 -7.56
CA ARG A 175 27.88 -54.08 -8.18
C ARG A 175 26.79 -54.17 -9.25
N LYS A 176 25.90 -53.17 -9.34
CA LYS A 176 24.76 -53.14 -10.27
C LYS A 176 24.96 -52.04 -11.32
N ARG A 177 24.68 -52.36 -12.58
CA ARG A 177 24.65 -51.39 -13.70
C ARG A 177 23.33 -50.60 -13.65
N THR A 178 23.39 -49.28 -13.54
CA THR A 178 22.22 -48.39 -13.66
C THR A 178 21.87 -48.21 -15.14
N ILE A 179 20.81 -48.88 -15.59
CA ILE A 179 20.35 -48.83 -16.99
C ILE A 179 19.41 -47.62 -17.21
N ILE A 180 18.67 -47.22 -16.17
CA ILE A 180 17.80 -46.04 -16.12
C ILE A 180 18.16 -45.31 -14.83
N GLU A 181 18.40 -43.99 -14.91
CA GLU A 181 18.58 -43.17 -13.72
C GLU A 181 17.23 -43.06 -13.00
N PRO A 182 17.07 -43.61 -11.78
CA PRO A 182 15.81 -43.50 -11.07
C PRO A 182 15.54 -42.03 -10.75
N PRO A 183 14.26 -41.58 -10.78
CA PRO A 183 13.94 -40.24 -10.32
C PRO A 183 14.43 -40.07 -8.88
N SER A 184 14.92 -38.88 -8.56
CA SER A 184 15.39 -38.54 -7.22
C SER A 184 14.32 -38.91 -6.18
N VAL A 185 14.63 -39.87 -5.31
CA VAL A 185 13.71 -40.35 -4.28
C VAL A 185 13.33 -39.16 -3.39
N PRO A 186 12.03 -38.83 -3.23
CA PRO A 186 11.64 -37.71 -2.39
C PRO A 186 12.12 -37.99 -0.97
N LYS A 187 12.90 -37.05 -0.42
CA LYS A 187 13.34 -37.09 0.97
C LYS A 187 12.11 -37.02 1.86
N SER A 188 11.99 -37.92 2.84
CA SER A 188 10.96 -37.81 3.89
C SER A 188 11.17 -36.49 4.63
N ARG A 189 10.29 -35.53 4.39
CA ARG A 189 10.26 -34.25 5.10
C ARG A 189 9.07 -34.23 6.02
N ASP A 190 9.18 -33.45 7.09
CA ASP A 190 8.05 -33.14 7.96
C ASP A 190 6.94 -32.50 7.10
N PRO A 191 5.70 -33.00 7.16
CA PRO A 191 4.58 -32.48 6.37
C PRO A 191 4.33 -30.99 6.60
N ARG A 192 4.70 -30.42 7.76
CA ARG A 192 4.62 -28.97 8.01
C ARG A 192 5.53 -28.17 7.09
N PHE A 193 6.67 -28.75 6.73
CA PHE A 193 7.68 -28.15 5.85
C PHE A 193 7.70 -28.77 4.46
N ASP A 194 6.75 -29.66 4.15
CA ASP A 194 6.65 -30.24 2.82
C ASP A 194 6.09 -29.19 1.86
N PRO A 195 6.87 -28.76 0.84
CA PRO A 195 6.39 -27.79 -0.13
C PRO A 195 5.12 -28.27 -0.84
N THR A 196 4.85 -29.57 -0.94
CA THR A 196 3.58 -30.03 -1.53
C THR A 196 2.40 -29.74 -0.63
N VAL A 197 2.53 -29.93 0.69
CA VAL A 197 1.47 -29.63 1.67
C VAL A 197 1.27 -28.12 1.81
N LEU A 198 2.36 -27.36 1.93
CA LEU A 198 2.35 -25.89 1.92
C LEU A 198 1.79 -25.31 0.62
N SER A 199 2.03 -25.96 -0.52
CA SER A 199 1.48 -25.57 -1.83
C SER A 199 -0.02 -25.84 -1.92
N GLN A 200 -0.52 -26.93 -1.33
CA GLN A 200 -1.96 -27.17 -1.19
C GLN A 200 -2.62 -26.16 -0.22
N GLY A 201 -1.88 -25.68 0.79
CA GLY A 201 -2.34 -24.80 1.86
C GLY A 201 -2.56 -23.32 1.50
N GLY A 202 -2.52 -22.93 0.23
CA GLY A 202 -3.01 -21.60 -0.20
C GLY A 202 -1.99 -20.65 -0.82
N ARG A 203 -0.68 -20.89 -0.70
CA ARG A 203 0.34 -20.06 -1.39
C ARG A 203 0.34 -20.24 -2.92
N GLY A 204 -0.01 -21.43 -3.41
CA GLY A 204 0.01 -21.73 -4.86
C GLY A 204 -1.30 -21.45 -5.60
N ASN A 205 -2.43 -21.45 -4.91
CA ASN A 205 -3.75 -21.29 -5.53
C ASN A 205 -4.73 -20.54 -4.62
N PRO A 206 -4.83 -19.20 -4.75
CA PRO A 206 -5.75 -18.40 -3.93
C PRO A 206 -7.22 -18.76 -4.18
N GLN A 207 -7.55 -19.35 -5.33
CA GLN A 207 -8.91 -19.79 -5.63
C GLN A 207 -9.28 -21.03 -4.81
N ALA A 208 -8.35 -21.99 -4.64
CA ALA A 208 -8.57 -23.17 -3.82
C ALA A 208 -8.82 -22.78 -2.36
N ALA A 209 -8.00 -21.87 -1.81
CA ALA A 209 -8.21 -21.32 -0.47
C ALA A 209 -9.57 -20.61 -0.36
N SER A 210 -9.93 -19.76 -1.33
CA SER A 210 -11.24 -19.08 -1.30
C SER A 210 -12.43 -20.04 -1.36
N ASN A 211 -12.27 -21.19 -2.02
CA ASN A 211 -13.30 -22.22 -2.09
C ASN A 211 -13.36 -23.04 -0.80
N ALA A 212 -12.21 -23.41 -0.22
CA ALA A 212 -12.12 -24.14 1.05
C ALA A 212 -12.74 -23.34 2.21
N TYR A 213 -12.54 -22.02 2.21
CA TYR A 213 -13.10 -21.11 3.21
C TYR A 213 -14.35 -20.36 2.72
N ALA A 214 -15.10 -20.91 1.76
CA ALA A 214 -16.31 -20.27 1.23
C ALA A 214 -17.39 -20.08 2.31
N PHE A 215 -17.42 -20.96 3.32
CA PHE A 215 -18.35 -20.89 4.44
C PHE A 215 -18.24 -19.57 5.23
N LEU A 216 -17.06 -18.93 5.26
CA LEU A 216 -16.89 -17.64 5.96
C LEU A 216 -17.81 -16.54 5.42
N ASP A 217 -18.25 -16.65 4.16
CA ASP A 217 -19.21 -15.70 3.60
C ASP A 217 -20.63 -15.88 4.17
N GLU A 218 -20.97 -17.06 4.68
CA GLU A 218 -22.22 -17.31 5.39
C GLU A 218 -22.13 -16.70 6.80
N TYR A 219 -21.07 -17.00 7.54
CA TYR A 219 -20.81 -16.42 8.87
C TYR A 219 -20.82 -14.88 8.84
N ARG A 220 -20.14 -14.25 7.88
CA ARG A 220 -20.15 -12.78 7.74
C ARG A 220 -21.55 -12.20 7.49
N ARG A 221 -22.41 -12.93 6.76
CA ARG A 221 -23.79 -12.48 6.51
C ARG A 221 -24.64 -12.61 7.75
N ASP A 222 -24.45 -13.68 8.53
CA ASP A 222 -25.19 -13.90 9.76
C ASP A 222 -24.73 -12.94 10.87
N GLU A 223 -23.43 -12.66 10.97
CA GLU A 223 -22.87 -11.60 11.81
C GLU A 223 -23.53 -10.24 11.50
N LEU A 224 -23.67 -9.89 10.21
CA LEU A 224 -24.32 -8.65 9.81
C LEU A 224 -25.81 -8.62 10.23
N LYS A 225 -26.53 -9.74 10.14
CA LYS A 225 -27.91 -9.84 10.66
C LYS A 225 -27.94 -9.64 12.18
N GLN A 226 -27.06 -10.31 12.91
CA GLN A 226 -26.95 -10.18 14.37
C GLN A 226 -26.66 -8.74 14.79
N LEU A 227 -25.71 -8.06 14.14
CA LEU A 227 -25.40 -6.65 14.40
C LEU A 227 -26.60 -5.74 14.15
N LYS A 228 -27.39 -5.99 13.09
CA LYS A 228 -28.62 -5.25 12.81
C LYS A 228 -29.69 -5.48 13.88
N ASP A 229 -29.83 -6.71 14.35
CA ASP A 229 -30.78 -7.05 15.41
C ASP A 229 -30.37 -6.40 16.74
N GLN A 230 -29.07 -6.38 17.05
CA GLN A 230 -28.53 -5.64 18.20
C GLN A 230 -28.81 -4.15 18.07
N TYR A 231 -28.53 -3.55 16.92
CA TYR A 231 -28.79 -2.12 16.66
C TYR A 231 -30.27 -1.74 16.85
N ALA A 232 -31.18 -2.64 16.47
CA ALA A 232 -32.61 -2.44 16.68
C ALA A 232 -33.03 -2.54 18.16
N LYS A 233 -32.35 -3.38 18.96
CA LYS A 233 -32.63 -3.59 20.39
C LYS A 233 -32.00 -2.52 21.28
N THR A 234 -30.82 -2.02 20.93
CA THR A 234 -30.08 -1.04 21.73
C THR A 234 -30.75 0.33 21.75
N LYS A 235 -30.91 0.90 22.94
CA LYS A 235 -31.45 2.25 23.15
C LYS A 235 -30.36 3.29 23.45
N ASN A 236 -29.22 2.85 23.98
CA ASN A 236 -28.06 3.70 24.28
C ASN A 236 -27.51 4.31 22.98
N GLN A 237 -27.32 5.63 22.95
CA GLN A 237 -26.93 6.35 21.74
C GLN A 237 -25.51 5.99 21.27
N GLU A 238 -24.53 6.00 22.18
CA GLU A 238 -23.13 5.66 21.88
C GLU A 238 -22.98 4.23 21.33
N GLN A 239 -23.61 3.26 22.00
CA GLN A 239 -23.59 1.86 21.54
C GLN A 239 -24.28 1.71 20.19
N LYS A 240 -25.35 2.47 19.94
CA LYS A 240 -26.08 2.46 18.68
C LYS A 240 -25.24 3.06 17.55
N GLU A 241 -24.46 4.09 17.81
CA GLU A 241 -23.51 4.67 16.85
C GLU A 241 -22.33 3.73 16.58
N ALA A 242 -21.78 3.09 17.61
CA ALA A 242 -20.76 2.06 17.45
C ALA A 242 -21.27 0.90 16.58
N LEU A 243 -22.47 0.38 16.86
CA LEU A 243 -23.11 -0.66 16.04
C LEU A 243 -23.40 -0.18 14.61
N LYS A 244 -23.78 1.08 14.41
CA LYS A 244 -23.97 1.64 13.07
C LYS A 244 -22.65 1.68 12.30
N ARG A 245 -21.53 2.05 12.95
CA ARG A 245 -20.19 2.07 12.36
C ARG A 245 -19.73 0.66 11.98
N THR A 246 -19.93 -0.33 12.85
CA THR A 246 -19.57 -1.73 12.56
C THR A 246 -20.43 -2.31 11.44
N ILE A 247 -21.75 -2.05 11.42
CA ILE A 247 -22.64 -2.45 10.32
C ILE A 247 -22.19 -1.83 8.99
N ARG A 248 -21.82 -0.55 8.98
CA ARG A 248 -21.33 0.11 7.76
C ARG A 248 -20.03 -0.52 7.27
N SER A 249 -19.05 -0.69 8.17
CA SER A 249 -17.75 -1.29 7.85
C SER A 249 -17.89 -2.73 7.33
N THR A 250 -18.65 -3.58 8.01
CA THR A 250 -18.89 -4.98 7.59
C THR A 250 -19.64 -5.06 6.26
N GLN A 251 -20.65 -4.21 6.06
CA GLN A 251 -21.40 -4.14 4.81
C GLN A 251 -20.51 -3.68 3.64
N ASP A 252 -19.63 -2.71 3.86
CA ASP A 252 -18.72 -2.21 2.82
C ASP A 252 -17.62 -3.24 2.49
N ARG A 253 -17.11 -3.99 3.49
CA ARG A 253 -16.23 -5.16 3.27
C ARG A 253 -16.91 -6.23 2.41
N LEU A 254 -18.17 -6.58 2.71
CA LEU A 254 -18.93 -7.54 1.89
C LEU A 254 -19.11 -7.06 0.45
N ARG A 255 -19.47 -5.79 0.26
CA ARG A 255 -19.60 -5.19 -1.08
C ARG A 255 -18.28 -5.20 -1.86
N ALA A 256 -17.16 -4.91 -1.20
CA ALA A 256 -15.84 -4.95 -1.81
C ALA A 256 -15.48 -6.38 -2.26
N MET A 257 -15.75 -7.38 -1.40
CA MET A 257 -15.54 -8.79 -1.72
C MET A 257 -16.40 -9.24 -2.90
N GLU A 258 -17.68 -8.86 -2.95
CA GLU A 258 -18.54 -9.16 -4.09
C GLU A 258 -18.05 -8.50 -5.39
N ASN A 259 -17.55 -7.26 -5.35
CA ASN A 259 -16.98 -6.62 -6.53
C ASN A 259 -15.74 -7.36 -7.04
N ARG A 260 -14.84 -7.77 -6.13
CA ARG A 260 -13.67 -8.60 -6.48
C ARG A 260 -14.08 -9.94 -7.10
N LYS A 261 -15.16 -10.57 -6.60
CA LYS A 261 -15.71 -11.80 -7.18
C LYS A 261 -16.25 -11.58 -8.59
N ARG A 262 -17.03 -10.52 -8.82
CA ARG A 262 -17.54 -10.15 -10.16
C ARG A 262 -16.39 -9.91 -11.15
N GLU A 263 -15.32 -9.24 -10.73
CA GLU A 263 -14.11 -9.04 -11.53
C GLU A 263 -13.46 -10.38 -11.93
N LYS A 264 -13.30 -11.29 -10.96
CA LYS A 264 -12.76 -12.63 -11.20
C LYS A 264 -13.65 -13.45 -12.15
N GLU A 265 -14.97 -13.38 -12.00
CA GLU A 265 -15.93 -14.07 -12.86
C GLU A 265 -15.87 -13.57 -14.31
N VAL A 266 -15.81 -12.25 -14.52
CA VAL A 266 -15.62 -11.64 -15.85
C VAL A 266 -14.34 -12.14 -16.50
N LEU A 267 -13.22 -12.13 -15.76
CA LEU A 267 -11.95 -12.65 -16.24
C LEU A 267 -12.01 -14.13 -16.58
N ALA A 268 -12.65 -14.94 -15.72
CA ALA A 268 -12.78 -16.37 -15.92
C ALA A 268 -13.64 -16.69 -17.16
N GLU A 269 -14.77 -16.00 -17.34
CA GLU A 269 -15.61 -16.14 -18.52
C GLU A 269 -14.90 -15.74 -19.80
N HIS A 270 -14.13 -14.64 -19.78
CA HIS A 270 -13.34 -14.23 -20.94
C HIS A 270 -12.28 -15.27 -21.29
N LYS A 271 -11.53 -15.75 -20.29
CA LYS A 271 -10.54 -16.83 -20.48
C LYS A 271 -11.20 -18.10 -21.05
N LYS A 272 -12.41 -18.45 -20.58
CA LYS A 272 -13.18 -19.60 -21.10
C LYS A 272 -13.55 -19.39 -22.57
N LYS A 273 -14.07 -18.22 -22.94
CA LYS A 273 -14.46 -17.88 -24.33
C LYS A 273 -13.25 -17.90 -25.27
N GLU A 274 -12.14 -17.28 -24.90
CA GLU A 274 -10.93 -17.29 -25.72
C GLU A 274 -10.35 -18.71 -25.87
N LYS A 275 -10.35 -19.50 -24.79
CA LYS A 275 -9.93 -20.91 -24.85
C LYS A 275 -10.81 -21.74 -25.80
N GLN A 276 -12.12 -21.49 -25.83
CA GLN A 276 -13.04 -22.15 -26.76
C GLN A 276 -12.74 -21.75 -28.22
N LEU A 277 -12.55 -20.47 -28.50
CA LEU A 277 -12.25 -19.99 -29.85
C LEU A 277 -10.90 -20.51 -30.38
N ILE A 278 -9.91 -20.66 -29.50
CA ILE A 278 -8.62 -21.29 -29.84
C ILE A 278 -8.79 -22.78 -30.08
N ARG A 279 -9.55 -23.46 -29.22
CA ARG A 279 -9.85 -24.89 -29.38
C ARG A 279 -10.58 -25.18 -30.70
N GLU A 280 -11.46 -24.28 -31.11
CA GLU A 280 -12.16 -24.32 -32.39
C GLU A 280 -11.28 -23.90 -33.59
N GLY A 281 -10.07 -23.38 -33.34
CA GLY A 281 -9.15 -22.92 -34.38
C GLY A 281 -9.50 -21.56 -35.01
N LYS A 282 -10.57 -20.89 -34.56
CA LYS A 282 -11.00 -19.56 -35.06
C LYS A 282 -10.03 -18.45 -34.68
N LYS A 283 -9.28 -18.64 -33.58
CA LYS A 283 -8.22 -17.73 -33.12
C LYS A 283 -6.96 -18.55 -32.85
N SER A 284 -5.81 -18.09 -33.34
CA SER A 284 -4.52 -18.72 -33.03
C SER A 284 -3.93 -18.24 -31.70
N ASN A 285 -4.12 -16.96 -31.36
CA ASN A 285 -3.50 -16.33 -30.19
C ASN A 285 -4.53 -15.99 -29.11
N PRO A 286 -4.21 -16.19 -27.81
CA PRO A 286 -5.08 -15.78 -26.71
C PRO A 286 -5.13 -14.25 -26.57
N TYR A 287 -6.34 -13.71 -26.50
CA TYR A 287 -6.57 -12.32 -26.16
C TYR A 287 -6.73 -12.15 -24.65
N PHE A 288 -6.13 -11.11 -24.08
CA PHE A 288 -6.28 -10.74 -22.66
C PHE A 288 -6.95 -9.38 -22.55
N LEU A 289 -7.97 -9.28 -21.69
CA LEU A 289 -8.67 -8.01 -21.47
C LEU A 289 -7.75 -6.98 -20.85
N LYS A 290 -7.75 -5.77 -21.42
CA LYS A 290 -7.19 -4.59 -20.77
C LYS A 290 -7.95 -4.28 -19.48
N LYS A 291 -7.28 -3.70 -18.49
CA LYS A 291 -7.90 -3.29 -17.21
C LYS A 291 -9.11 -2.38 -17.41
N SER A 292 -9.08 -1.49 -18.41
CA SER A 292 -10.21 -0.61 -18.76
C SER A 292 -11.44 -1.38 -19.25
N ASP A 293 -11.23 -2.40 -20.06
CA ASP A 293 -12.33 -3.17 -20.66
C ASP A 293 -12.91 -4.18 -19.68
N LEU A 294 -12.06 -4.73 -18.79
CA LEU A 294 -12.49 -5.47 -17.61
C LEU A 294 -13.45 -4.64 -16.76
N LYS A 295 -13.06 -3.40 -16.40
CA LYS A 295 -13.91 -2.50 -15.59
C LYS A 295 -15.25 -2.22 -16.28
N LYS A 296 -15.27 -2.02 -17.60
CA LYS A 296 -16.52 -1.85 -18.37
C LYS A 296 -17.40 -3.09 -18.29
N GLN A 297 -16.84 -4.28 -18.51
CA GLN A 297 -17.60 -5.54 -18.45
C GLN A 297 -18.15 -5.83 -17.06
N VAL A 298 -17.37 -5.58 -16.01
CA VAL A 298 -17.83 -5.70 -14.61
C VAL A 298 -18.98 -4.72 -14.32
N LEU A 299 -18.88 -3.49 -14.82
CA LEU A 299 -19.92 -2.49 -14.65
C LEU A 299 -21.20 -2.87 -15.39
N LEU A 300 -21.09 -3.42 -16.61
CA LEU A 300 -22.23 -3.94 -17.37
C LEU A 300 -22.94 -5.05 -16.60
N LYS A 301 -22.21 -6.08 -16.16
CA LYS A 301 -22.78 -7.16 -15.34
C LYS A 301 -23.39 -6.66 -14.03
N LYS A 302 -22.76 -5.68 -13.38
CA LYS A 302 -23.30 -5.07 -12.16
C LYS A 302 -24.65 -4.40 -12.40
N TYR A 303 -24.82 -3.70 -13.53
CA TYR A 303 -26.11 -3.11 -13.87
C TYR A 303 -27.12 -4.16 -14.32
N GLU A 304 -26.73 -5.16 -15.10
CA GLU A 304 -27.61 -6.27 -15.51
C GLU A 304 -28.22 -6.99 -14.31
N ASN A 305 -27.40 -7.27 -13.28
CA ASN A 305 -27.82 -7.93 -12.05
C ASN A 305 -28.61 -7.02 -11.09
N MET A 306 -28.69 -5.71 -11.36
CA MET A 306 -29.38 -4.74 -10.51
C MET A 306 -30.85 -4.58 -10.94
N ASN A 307 -31.73 -4.30 -9.99
CA ASN A 307 -33.14 -4.04 -10.27
C ASN A 307 -33.32 -2.84 -11.22
N SER A 308 -34.37 -2.82 -12.05
CA SER A 308 -34.61 -1.76 -13.05
C SER A 308 -34.71 -0.37 -12.42
N LYS A 309 -35.44 -0.24 -11.30
CA LYS A 309 -35.57 1.02 -10.54
C LYS A 309 -34.24 1.48 -9.95
N ASP A 310 -33.41 0.55 -9.49
CA ASP A 310 -32.12 0.88 -8.88
C ASP A 310 -31.08 1.23 -9.95
N ARG A 311 -31.15 0.58 -11.11
CA ARG A 311 -30.37 0.94 -12.30
C ARG A 311 -30.66 2.36 -12.75
N THR A 312 -31.92 2.75 -12.92
CA THR A 312 -32.28 4.12 -13.36
C THR A 312 -31.81 5.16 -12.36
N LYS A 313 -32.01 4.93 -11.05
CA LYS A 313 -31.48 5.79 -9.98
C LYS A 313 -29.95 5.87 -10.00
N ALA A 314 -29.25 4.76 -10.20
CA ALA A 314 -27.79 4.75 -10.27
C ALA A 314 -27.27 5.50 -11.50
N LEU A 315 -27.93 5.36 -12.65
CA LEU A 315 -27.60 6.11 -13.87
C LEU A 315 -27.90 7.61 -13.70
N GLU A 316 -29.00 7.97 -13.07
CA GLU A 316 -29.35 9.37 -12.77
C GLU A 316 -28.31 10.01 -11.84
N ARG A 317 -27.93 9.33 -10.75
CA ARG A 317 -26.84 9.79 -9.86
C ARG A 317 -25.53 9.95 -10.62
N LYS A 318 -25.21 9.03 -11.52
CA LYS A 318 -24.00 9.13 -12.36
C LYS A 318 -24.08 10.31 -13.31
N ARG A 319 -25.23 10.53 -13.97
CA ARG A 319 -25.49 11.70 -14.86
C ARG A 319 -25.38 13.01 -14.10
N LYS A 320 -25.95 13.11 -12.90
CA LYS A 320 -25.82 14.30 -12.04
C LYS A 320 -24.36 14.53 -11.63
N LYS A 321 -23.62 13.48 -11.25
CA LYS A 321 -22.20 13.59 -10.90
C LYS A 321 -21.34 13.99 -12.09
N THR A 322 -21.59 13.46 -13.29
CA THR A 322 -20.86 13.87 -14.50
C THR A 322 -21.21 15.29 -14.89
N ALA A 323 -22.50 15.68 -14.88
CA ALA A 323 -22.92 17.05 -15.17
C ALA A 323 -22.35 18.06 -14.14
N ALA A 324 -22.28 17.70 -12.86
CA ALA A 324 -21.66 18.53 -11.84
C ALA A 324 -20.14 18.66 -12.04
N LYS A 325 -19.46 17.57 -12.44
CA LYS A 325 -18.03 17.61 -12.79
C LYS A 325 -17.78 18.46 -14.03
N GLU A 326 -18.58 18.28 -15.08
CA GLU A 326 -18.54 19.12 -16.28
C GLU A 326 -18.77 20.59 -15.91
N ARG A 327 -19.76 20.90 -15.06
CA ARG A 327 -20.00 22.26 -14.58
C ARG A 327 -18.84 22.83 -13.74
N LYS A 328 -18.12 21.99 -12.98
CA LYS A 328 -16.91 22.39 -12.23
C LYS A 328 -15.70 22.59 -13.17
N GLU A 329 -15.62 21.82 -14.24
CA GLU A 329 -14.55 21.91 -15.26
C GLU A 329 -14.75 23.10 -16.22
N MET A 330 -15.97 23.64 -16.33
CA MET A 330 -16.23 24.87 -17.09
C MET A 330 -15.69 26.11 -16.36
N PRO A 331 -15.09 27.08 -17.09
CA PRO A 331 -14.70 28.37 -16.52
C PRO A 331 -15.85 29.05 -15.78
N MET A 332 -15.56 29.74 -14.67
CA MET A 332 -16.57 30.29 -13.75
C MET A 332 -17.57 31.22 -14.45
N GLU A 333 -17.14 31.99 -15.45
CA GLU A 333 -17.99 32.87 -16.26
C GLU A 333 -19.13 32.12 -16.96
N ARG A 334 -18.85 30.88 -17.43
CA ARG A 334 -19.85 30.01 -18.06
C ARG A 334 -20.66 29.20 -17.05
N ARG A 335 -20.20 29.11 -15.81
CA ARG A 335 -20.90 28.42 -14.71
C ARG A 335 -22.08 29.25 -14.17
N ALA A 336 -22.02 30.58 -14.25
CA ALA A 336 -23.09 31.48 -13.80
C ALA A 336 -24.28 31.50 -14.78
N LEU A 337 -24.02 31.64 -16.09
CA LEU A 337 -25.04 31.76 -17.14
C LEU A 337 -26.01 30.57 -17.26
N ALA A 338 -25.62 29.36 -16.80
CA ALA A 338 -26.49 28.18 -16.83
C ALA A 338 -27.36 28.02 -15.56
N GLY A 339 -27.35 28.99 -14.64
CA GLY A 339 -28.14 28.99 -13.40
C GLY A 339 -29.41 29.86 -13.44
N ASP A 340 -29.51 30.78 -14.39
CA ASP A 340 -30.54 31.84 -14.41
C ASP A 340 -31.79 31.51 -15.27
N ASP A 341 -31.79 30.39 -16.00
CA ASP A 341 -32.93 29.90 -16.80
C ASP A 341 -33.87 28.95 -16.02
N ALA A 342 -33.96 29.10 -14.69
CA ALA A 342 -35.11 28.62 -13.93
C ALA A 342 -36.16 29.74 -13.93
N PRO A 343 -37.46 29.48 -14.19
CA PRO A 343 -38.44 30.56 -14.26
C PRO A 343 -38.53 31.25 -12.90
N SER A 344 -37.92 32.43 -12.80
CA SER A 344 -38.20 33.47 -11.82
C SER A 344 -39.65 33.94 -12.03
N GLY A 345 -40.60 33.09 -11.62
CA GLY A 345 -41.98 33.47 -11.43
C GLY A 345 -42.12 34.17 -10.10
N GLY A 346 -42.39 35.48 -10.14
CA GLY A 346 -42.90 36.22 -8.98
C GLY A 346 -41.98 37.35 -8.55
N GLY A 347 -42.17 38.52 -9.17
CA GLY A 347 -41.66 39.78 -8.66
C GLY A 347 -42.22 40.12 -7.28
N GLY A 348 -41.55 41.06 -6.61
CA GLY A 348 -42.03 41.63 -5.36
C GLY A 348 -40.88 42.03 -4.47
N GLY A 349 -40.45 43.29 -4.60
CA GLY A 349 -39.45 43.89 -3.74
C GLY A 349 -39.79 43.71 -2.26
N GLY A 350 -38.77 43.38 -1.48
CA GLY A 350 -38.86 43.24 -0.04
C GLY A 350 -37.47 43.28 0.56
N GLY A 351 -36.92 44.49 0.70
CA GLY A 351 -35.65 44.70 1.38
C GLY A 351 -35.73 44.24 2.82
N TRP A 352 -35.12 43.09 3.13
CA TRP A 352 -34.89 42.66 4.50
C TRP A 352 -33.62 43.30 5.04
N LYS A 353 -33.83 44.49 5.59
CA LYS A 353 -32.96 45.16 6.55
C LYS A 353 -32.60 44.15 7.65
N ARG A 354 -31.35 43.69 7.67
CA ARG A 354 -30.78 43.00 8.83
C ARG A 354 -30.60 44.04 9.94
N ARG A 355 -31.66 44.22 10.73
CA ARG A 355 -31.61 44.82 12.06
C ARG A 355 -30.69 43.93 12.90
N ARG A 356 -29.46 44.36 13.15
CA ARG A 356 -28.73 43.90 14.34
C ARG A 356 -29.39 44.60 15.51
N VAL A 357 -30.19 43.87 16.27
CA VAL A 357 -30.64 44.28 17.59
C VAL A 357 -29.84 43.48 18.59
N ALA A 358 -29.44 44.23 19.61
CA ALA A 358 -28.66 43.91 20.79
C ALA A 358 -28.96 42.55 21.43
#